data_AF-A0A1I6JKV5-F1
#
_entry.id   AF-A0A1I6JKV5-F1
#
_cell.length_a   1.000
_cell.length_b   1.000
_cell.length_c   1.000
_cell.angle_alpha   90.00
_cell.angle_beta   90.00
_cell.angle_gamma   90.00
#
_symmetry.space_group_name_H-M   'P 1'
#
loop_
_entity.id
_entity.type
_entity.pdbx_description
1 polymer ?
#
loop_
_entity_poly.entity_id
_entity_poly.type
_entity_poly.pdbx_seq_one_letter_code
_entity_poly.pdbx_strand_id
1 'polypeptide(L)'
;MATIAEVVLQGGRPRWVNADWAERLLWELKEGDSVRAKLGMGDPPPSFTGKQLHPWVWDAAQPHWESGNHDAAVWAAAVNVNSRLQQKVGRRDLGESKLLEQAFSTSVPEAGKPRLRLCDDSNPDLFKDMHVGAALFGKGLYSAVRNTLNHVDASQHNIREAEALEALAAFSLLSRWIDSADLVSES
;
A
#
# COMPACT_ATOMS: atom_id res chain seq x y z
N MET A 1 -15.69 -0.47 -39.59
CA MET A 1 -16.70 -1.47 -40.03
C MET A 1 -17.25 -2.10 -38.76
N ALA A 2 -18.57 -2.04 -38.53
CA ALA A 2 -19.17 -2.66 -37.35
C ALA A 2 -19.01 -4.19 -37.41
N THR A 3 -18.71 -4.82 -36.28
CA THR A 3 -18.60 -6.29 -36.19
C THR A 3 -19.99 -6.93 -36.33
N ILE A 4 -20.05 -8.23 -36.69
CA ILE A 4 -21.32 -8.97 -36.71
C ILE A 4 -22.00 -8.93 -35.34
N ALA A 5 -21.22 -9.04 -34.26
CA ALA A 5 -21.72 -8.98 -32.90
C ALA A 5 -22.42 -7.63 -32.61
N GLU A 6 -21.81 -6.51 -33.00
CA GLU A 6 -22.40 -5.18 -32.84
C GLU A 6 -23.72 -5.01 -33.62
N VAL A 7 -23.78 -5.49 -34.87
CA VAL A 7 -24.99 -5.40 -35.71
C VAL A 7 -26.12 -6.26 -35.15
N VAL A 8 -25.81 -7.46 -34.65
CA VAL A 8 -26.79 -8.38 -34.07
C VAL A 8 -27.29 -7.88 -32.71
N LEU A 9 -26.40 -7.33 -31.86
CA LEU A 9 -26.77 -6.73 -30.57
C LEU A 9 -27.71 -5.53 -30.74
N GLN A 10 -27.58 -4.81 -31.85
CA GLN A 10 -28.49 -3.70 -32.22
C GLN A 10 -29.79 -4.18 -32.89
N GLY A 11 -30.07 -5.50 -32.91
CA GLY A 11 -31.26 -6.08 -33.52
C GLY A 11 -31.25 -6.11 -35.05
N GLY A 12 -30.12 -5.81 -35.67
CA GLY A 12 -29.93 -5.80 -37.12
C GLY A 12 -29.64 -7.18 -37.71
N ARG A 13 -29.90 -7.35 -39.01
CA ARG A 13 -29.47 -8.51 -39.80
C ARG A 13 -28.36 -8.09 -40.76
N PRO A 14 -27.10 -8.49 -40.53
CA PRO A 14 -26.01 -8.10 -41.39
C PRO A 14 -26.20 -8.69 -42.80
N ARG A 15 -26.09 -7.85 -43.84
CA ARG A 15 -26.29 -8.27 -45.24
C ARG A 15 -25.04 -8.86 -45.90
N TRP A 16 -23.92 -8.90 -45.19
CA TRP A 16 -22.58 -9.25 -45.69
C TRP A 16 -21.90 -10.37 -44.87
N VAL A 17 -22.69 -11.26 -44.26
CA VAL A 17 -22.14 -12.42 -43.55
C VAL A 17 -21.59 -13.42 -44.55
N ASN A 18 -20.30 -13.71 -44.49
CA ASN A 18 -19.66 -14.82 -45.20
C ASN A 18 -19.18 -15.87 -44.20
N ALA A 19 -18.75 -17.04 -44.69
CA ALA A 19 -18.32 -18.16 -43.86
C ALA A 19 -17.16 -17.78 -42.91
N ASP A 20 -16.16 -17.03 -43.39
CA ASP A 20 -15.00 -16.59 -42.60
C ASP A 20 -15.43 -15.74 -41.38
N TRP A 21 -16.38 -14.83 -41.56
CA TRP A 21 -16.88 -14.02 -40.44
C TRP A 21 -17.68 -14.86 -39.42
N ALA A 22 -18.44 -15.86 -39.88
CA ALA A 22 -19.16 -16.75 -38.99
C ALA A 22 -18.21 -17.66 -38.20
N GLU A 23 -17.15 -18.17 -38.84
CA GLU A 23 -16.10 -18.96 -38.20
C GLU A 23 -15.33 -18.15 -37.16
N ARG A 24 -14.96 -16.89 -37.47
CA ARG A 24 -14.33 -15.99 -36.51
C ARG A 24 -15.21 -15.69 -35.31
N LEU A 25 -16.50 -15.43 -35.52
CA LEU A 25 -17.45 -15.21 -34.42
C LEU A 25 -17.61 -16.48 -33.58
N LEU A 26 -17.69 -17.65 -34.22
CA LEU A 26 -17.80 -18.93 -33.53
C LEU A 26 -16.54 -19.22 -32.70
N TRP A 27 -15.35 -18.93 -33.25
CA TRP A 27 -14.09 -19.03 -32.53
C TRP A 27 -14.04 -18.06 -31.36
N GLU A 28 -14.42 -16.80 -31.57
CA GLU A 28 -14.46 -15.77 -30.53
C GLU A 28 -15.38 -16.16 -29.36
N LEU A 29 -16.54 -16.75 -29.67
CA LEU A 29 -17.50 -17.24 -28.67
C LEU A 29 -17.05 -18.52 -27.94
N LYS A 30 -16.26 -19.38 -28.58
CA LYS A 30 -15.83 -20.67 -28.00
C LYS A 30 -14.49 -20.58 -27.27
N GLU A 31 -13.55 -19.83 -27.85
CA GLU A 31 -12.13 -19.85 -27.49
C GLU A 31 -11.59 -18.45 -27.19
N GLY A 32 -12.29 -17.37 -27.56
CA GLY A 32 -11.79 -15.99 -27.45
C GLY A 32 -11.37 -15.62 -26.02
N ASP A 33 -12.20 -15.92 -25.03
CA ASP A 33 -11.90 -15.65 -23.61
C ASP A 33 -10.72 -16.49 -23.09
N SER A 34 -10.67 -17.77 -23.46
CA SER A 34 -9.57 -18.69 -23.12
C SER A 34 -8.24 -18.21 -23.70
N VAL A 35 -8.25 -17.74 -24.95
CA VAL A 35 -7.06 -17.24 -25.63
C VAL A 35 -6.63 -15.89 -25.08
N ARG A 36 -7.56 -14.95 -24.84
CA ARG A 36 -7.25 -13.69 -24.16
C ARG A 36 -6.64 -13.93 -22.78
N ALA A 37 -7.21 -14.83 -21.99
CA ALA A 37 -6.67 -15.18 -20.67
C ALA A 37 -5.26 -15.76 -20.78
N LYS A 38 -5.01 -16.70 -21.71
CA LYS A 38 -3.67 -17.28 -21.96
C LYS A 38 -2.65 -16.25 -22.45
N LEU A 39 -3.12 -15.21 -23.16
CA LEU A 39 -2.29 -14.10 -23.64
C LEU A 39 -2.18 -12.94 -22.63
N GLY A 40 -2.78 -13.05 -21.44
CA GLY A 40 -2.77 -11.98 -20.44
C GLY A 40 -3.60 -10.74 -20.82
N MET A 41 -4.51 -10.88 -21.78
CA MET A 41 -5.45 -9.85 -22.24
C MET A 41 -6.81 -9.92 -21.51
N GLY A 42 -6.84 -10.53 -20.32
CA GLY A 42 -7.98 -10.39 -19.41
C GLY A 42 -8.01 -9.00 -18.76
N ASP A 43 -8.96 -8.78 -17.86
CA ASP A 43 -8.94 -7.57 -17.03
C ASP A 43 -7.56 -7.46 -16.34
N PRO A 44 -6.90 -6.28 -16.39
CA PRO A 44 -5.61 -6.12 -15.75
C PRO A 44 -5.77 -6.42 -14.25
N PRO A 45 -4.75 -7.04 -13.61
CA PRO A 45 -4.79 -7.21 -12.17
C PRO A 45 -4.95 -5.84 -11.49
N PRO A 46 -5.52 -5.80 -10.26
CA PRO A 46 -5.58 -4.57 -9.49
C PRO A 46 -4.19 -3.92 -9.45
N SER A 47 -4.10 -2.70 -9.98
CA SER A 47 -2.86 -1.94 -9.96
C SER A 47 -2.83 -1.04 -8.73
N PHE A 48 -1.63 -0.88 -8.18
CA PHE A 48 -1.38 -0.04 -7.02
C PHE A 48 -0.41 1.06 -7.44
N THR A 49 -0.90 2.29 -7.49
CA THR A 49 -0.14 3.46 -7.92
C THR A 49 0.30 4.28 -6.72
N GLY A 50 1.37 5.06 -6.88
CA GLY A 50 1.87 5.95 -5.82
C GLY A 50 0.78 6.86 -5.22
N LYS A 51 -0.14 7.37 -6.07
CA LYS A 51 -1.26 8.21 -5.62
C LYS A 51 -2.29 7.50 -4.72
N GLN A 52 -2.28 6.17 -4.67
CA GLN A 52 -3.16 5.39 -3.78
C GLN A 52 -2.51 5.10 -2.41
N LEU A 53 -1.21 5.38 -2.26
CA LEU A 53 -0.53 5.36 -0.96
C LEU A 53 -1.05 6.47 -0.04
N HIS A 54 -0.77 6.33 1.25
CA HIS A 54 -1.04 7.38 2.21
C HIS A 54 -0.29 8.68 1.84
N PRO A 55 -0.90 9.87 1.94
CA PRO A 55 -0.25 11.13 1.56
C PRO A 55 1.07 11.37 2.29
N TRP A 56 1.16 11.00 3.57
CA TRP A 56 2.43 11.11 4.33
C TRP A 56 3.58 10.30 3.72
N VAL A 57 3.27 9.24 2.98
CA VAL A 57 4.29 8.43 2.30
C VAL A 57 4.55 8.99 0.92
N TRP A 58 3.51 9.12 0.09
CA TRP A 58 3.71 9.47 -1.31
C TRP A 58 4.25 10.88 -1.50
N ASP A 59 3.74 11.87 -0.76
CA ASP A 59 4.18 13.26 -0.93
C ASP A 59 5.67 13.45 -0.58
N ALA A 60 6.18 12.63 0.35
CA ALA A 60 7.60 12.62 0.70
C ALA A 60 8.46 11.78 -0.26
N ALA A 61 7.91 10.68 -0.77
CA ALA A 61 8.63 9.77 -1.67
C ALA A 61 8.71 10.28 -3.11
N GLN A 62 7.66 10.97 -3.58
CA GLN A 62 7.44 11.30 -5.00
C GLN A 62 8.63 11.99 -5.67
N PRO A 63 9.26 13.04 -5.10
CA PRO A 63 10.37 13.73 -5.77
C PRO A 63 11.58 12.81 -6.00
N HIS A 64 11.82 11.88 -5.08
CA HIS A 64 12.91 10.91 -5.20
C HIS A 64 12.56 9.78 -6.16
N TRP A 65 11.30 9.32 -6.12
CA TRP A 65 10.78 8.31 -7.04
C TRP A 65 10.87 8.75 -8.49
N GLU A 66 10.44 9.98 -8.80
CA GLU A 66 10.50 10.54 -10.16
C GLU A 66 11.95 10.70 -10.68
N SER A 67 12.91 10.84 -9.77
CA SER A 67 14.34 10.87 -10.12
C SER A 67 14.99 9.48 -10.25
N GLY A 68 14.22 8.40 -10.04
CA GLY A 68 14.71 7.02 -10.06
C GLY A 68 15.51 6.61 -8.81
N ASN A 69 15.54 7.46 -7.77
CA ASN A 69 16.23 7.17 -6.52
C ASN A 69 15.27 6.54 -5.50
N HIS A 70 15.07 5.24 -5.63
CA HIS A 70 14.08 4.47 -4.88
C HIS A 70 14.45 4.33 -3.39
N ASP A 71 15.73 4.16 -3.08
CA ASP A 71 16.24 4.13 -1.70
C ASP A 71 15.93 5.44 -0.97
N ALA A 72 16.22 6.58 -1.61
CA ALA A 72 15.90 7.89 -1.05
C ALA A 72 14.39 8.11 -0.92
N ALA A 73 13.58 7.56 -1.83
CA ALA A 73 12.12 7.65 -1.75
C ALA A 73 11.58 6.93 -0.51
N VAL A 74 12.03 5.69 -0.25
CA VAL A 74 11.66 4.92 0.95
C VAL A 74 12.15 5.61 2.21
N TRP A 75 13.39 6.11 2.20
CA TRP A 75 13.96 6.82 3.33
C TRP A 75 13.17 8.09 3.68
N ALA A 76 12.85 8.91 2.68
CA ALA A 76 12.10 10.15 2.87
C ALA A 76 10.68 9.88 3.41
N ALA A 77 10.01 8.85 2.89
CA ALA A 77 8.73 8.40 3.43
C ALA A 77 8.84 8.00 4.90
N ALA A 78 9.81 7.14 5.25
CA ALA A 78 9.99 6.68 6.62
C ALA A 78 10.25 7.83 7.60
N VAL A 79 11.10 8.79 7.22
CA VAL A 79 11.37 9.99 8.03
C VAL A 79 10.09 10.82 8.23
N ASN A 80 9.31 11.05 7.18
CA ASN A 80 8.08 11.81 7.28
C ASN A 80 7.03 11.10 8.15
N VAL A 81 6.85 9.79 8.00
CA VAL A 81 5.92 9.00 8.83
C VAL A 81 6.30 9.08 10.31
N ASN A 82 7.60 8.97 10.65
CA ASN A 82 8.04 9.14 12.02
C ASN A 82 7.76 10.56 12.55
N SER A 83 8.04 11.59 11.74
CA SER A 83 7.72 12.98 12.12
C SER A 83 6.23 13.17 12.39
N ARG A 84 5.35 12.56 11.58
CA ARG A 84 3.89 12.62 11.77
C ARG A 84 3.44 11.86 13.01
N LEU A 85 4.03 10.69 13.28
CA LEU A 85 3.82 9.97 14.53
C LEU A 85 4.19 10.85 15.73
N GLN A 86 5.41 11.39 15.74
CA GLN A 86 5.92 12.27 16.80
C GLN A 86 5.02 13.49 17.01
N GLN A 87 4.55 14.10 15.93
CA GLN A 87 3.59 15.20 15.97
C GLN A 87 2.27 14.77 16.62
N LYS A 88 1.72 13.62 16.23
CA LYS A 88 0.44 13.12 16.74
C LYS A 88 0.50 12.76 18.22
N VAL A 89 1.57 12.08 18.67
CA VAL A 89 1.73 11.69 20.08
C VAL A 89 2.33 12.79 20.94
N GLY A 90 2.78 13.90 20.36
CA GLY A 90 3.41 15.01 21.07
C GLY A 90 4.76 14.67 21.70
N ARG A 91 5.49 13.67 21.18
CA ARG A 91 6.78 13.22 21.73
C ARG A 91 7.87 13.10 20.69
N ARG A 92 9.09 13.46 21.08
CA ARG A 92 10.31 13.40 20.25
C ARG A 92 11.53 12.86 21.01
N ASP A 93 11.33 12.41 22.25
CA ASP A 93 12.38 11.97 23.16
C ASP A 93 12.84 10.52 22.92
N LEU A 94 12.13 9.77 22.07
CA LEU A 94 12.41 8.36 21.79
C LEU A 94 12.76 8.15 20.31
N GLY A 95 13.59 7.13 20.07
CA GLY A 95 13.77 6.54 18.74
C GLY A 95 12.50 5.86 18.23
N GLU A 96 12.40 5.69 16.92
CA GLU A 96 11.19 5.34 16.18
C GLU A 96 10.56 4.03 16.67
N SER A 97 11.38 2.99 16.82
CA SER A 97 10.92 1.68 17.30
C SER A 97 10.35 1.76 18.72
N LYS A 98 11.02 2.45 19.64
CA LYS A 98 10.55 2.60 21.03
C LYS A 98 9.30 3.46 21.10
N LEU A 99 9.21 4.49 20.26
CA LEU A 99 8.03 5.35 20.20
C LEU A 99 6.80 4.57 19.74
N LEU A 100 6.93 3.74 18.70
CA LEU A 100 5.84 2.89 18.21
C LEU A 100 5.41 1.85 19.25
N GLU A 101 6.36 1.18 19.90
CA GLU A 101 6.08 0.24 20.99
C GLU A 101 5.29 0.90 22.14
N GLN A 102 5.68 2.10 22.55
CA GLN A 102 4.98 2.81 23.62
C GLN A 102 3.64 3.39 23.18
N ALA A 103 3.56 3.92 21.95
CA ALA A 103 2.35 4.51 21.41
C ALA A 103 1.24 3.46 21.27
N PHE A 104 1.54 2.30 20.67
CA PHE A 104 0.58 1.22 20.48
C PHE A 104 0.55 0.21 21.66
N SER A 105 1.17 0.50 22.81
CA SER A 105 1.08 -0.39 23.98
C SER A 105 -0.36 -0.54 24.46
N THR A 106 -0.77 -1.75 24.85
CA THR A 106 -2.09 -2.02 25.44
C THR A 106 -2.22 -1.53 26.89
N SER A 107 -1.12 -1.14 27.53
CA SER A 107 -1.15 -0.55 28.88
C SER A 107 -1.92 0.77 28.91
N VAL A 108 -2.49 1.08 30.07
CA VAL A 108 -3.15 2.36 30.35
C VAL A 108 -2.21 3.54 30.01
N PRO A 109 -2.72 4.67 29.49
CA PRO A 109 -1.93 5.89 29.32
C PRO A 109 -1.29 6.34 30.64
N GLU A 110 -0.07 6.83 30.56
CA GLU A 110 0.67 7.38 31.70
C GLU A 110 1.03 8.85 31.41
N ALA A 111 1.34 9.63 32.45
CA ALA A 111 1.87 10.97 32.33
C ALA A 111 3.01 11.05 31.30
N GLY A 112 2.83 11.88 30.26
CA GLY A 112 3.82 12.06 29.20
C GLY A 112 4.01 10.85 28.26
N LYS A 113 3.17 9.81 28.38
CA LYS A 113 3.17 8.64 27.49
C LYS A 113 1.73 8.37 27.02
N PRO A 114 1.19 9.19 26.10
CA PRO A 114 -0.12 8.91 25.53
C PRO A 114 -0.08 7.62 24.71
N ARG A 115 -1.27 7.11 24.39
CA ARG A 115 -1.48 5.88 23.63
C ARG A 115 -2.26 6.16 22.36
N LEU A 116 -1.93 5.44 21.30
CA LEU A 116 -2.72 5.34 20.09
C LEU A 116 -3.64 4.13 20.22
N ARG A 117 -4.93 4.37 19.98
CA ARG A 117 -5.98 3.35 20.03
C ARG A 117 -6.60 3.10 18.66
N LEU A 118 -6.46 1.88 18.14
CA LEU A 118 -7.02 1.44 16.86
C LEU A 118 -8.46 0.93 16.98
N CYS A 119 -8.83 0.49 18.18
CA CYS A 119 -10.17 0.07 18.54
C CYS A 119 -10.36 0.19 20.06
N ASP A 120 -11.61 0.09 20.51
CA ASP A 120 -11.94 -0.03 21.92
C ASP A 120 -11.60 -1.42 22.49
N ASP A 121 -11.74 -1.57 23.80
CA ASP A 121 -11.44 -2.79 24.57
C ASP A 121 -12.64 -3.74 24.69
N SER A 122 -13.72 -3.51 23.94
CA SER A 122 -14.93 -4.36 23.98
C SER A 122 -14.65 -5.81 23.58
N ASN A 123 -13.64 -6.02 22.73
CA ASN A 123 -13.09 -7.32 22.39
C ASN A 123 -11.59 -7.34 22.77
N PRO A 124 -11.22 -7.96 23.92
CA PRO A 124 -9.85 -7.94 24.43
C PRO A 124 -8.82 -8.59 23.50
N ASP A 125 -9.20 -9.64 22.77
CA ASP A 125 -8.30 -10.34 21.84
C ASP A 125 -8.03 -9.46 20.61
N LEU A 126 -9.09 -8.90 20.01
CA LEU A 126 -8.95 -7.95 18.90
C LEU A 126 -8.15 -6.72 19.31
N PHE A 127 -8.42 -6.18 20.50
CA PHE A 127 -7.68 -5.05 21.06
C PHE A 127 -6.20 -5.38 21.16
N LYS A 128 -5.84 -6.51 21.76
CA LYS A 128 -4.46 -6.93 21.88
C LYS A 128 -3.80 -7.10 20.50
N ASP A 129 -4.44 -7.84 19.60
CA ASP A 129 -3.86 -8.20 18.31
C ASP A 129 -3.63 -6.99 17.41
N MET A 130 -4.59 -6.07 17.33
CA MET A 130 -4.47 -4.84 16.53
C MET A 130 -3.31 -3.97 17.01
N HIS A 131 -3.21 -3.76 18.32
CA HIS A 131 -2.24 -2.84 18.92
C HIS A 131 -0.82 -3.44 18.95
N VAL A 132 -0.69 -4.69 19.41
CA VAL A 132 0.60 -5.39 19.42
C VAL A 132 1.10 -5.63 17.99
N GLY A 133 0.20 -6.00 17.07
CA GLY A 133 0.52 -6.16 15.66
C GLY A 133 1.04 -4.86 15.02
N ALA A 134 0.35 -3.74 15.24
CA ALA A 134 0.80 -2.44 14.74
C ALA A 134 2.17 -2.02 15.31
N ALA A 135 2.39 -2.24 16.62
CA ALA A 135 3.67 -1.97 17.27
C ALA A 135 4.82 -2.79 16.64
N LEU A 136 4.63 -4.11 16.50
CA LEU A 136 5.63 -5.02 15.95
C LEU A 136 5.90 -4.75 14.46
N PHE A 137 4.85 -4.52 13.68
CA PHE A 137 4.97 -4.19 12.26
C PHE A 137 5.76 -2.90 12.07
N GLY A 138 5.37 -1.84 12.79
CA GLY A 138 6.07 -0.56 12.72
C GLY A 138 7.54 -0.68 13.17
N LYS A 139 7.80 -1.37 14.29
CA LYS A 139 9.17 -1.67 14.73
C LYS A 139 9.97 -2.36 13.63
N GLY A 140 9.40 -3.40 13.02
CA GLY A 140 9.99 -4.16 11.94
C GLY A 140 10.37 -3.29 10.74
N LEU A 141 9.47 -2.39 10.31
CA LEU A 141 9.74 -1.47 9.21
C LEU A 141 10.93 -0.54 9.50
N TYR A 142 11.00 0.06 10.69
CA TYR A 142 12.14 0.92 11.02
C TYR A 142 13.44 0.12 11.19
N SER A 143 13.40 -1.08 11.79
CA SER A 143 14.61 -1.88 12.02
C SER A 143 15.14 -2.56 10.76
N ALA A 144 14.27 -3.13 9.93
CA ALA A 144 14.67 -3.98 8.82
C ALA A 144 14.71 -3.24 7.47
N VAL A 145 13.93 -2.16 7.33
CA VAL A 145 13.87 -1.38 6.08
C VAL A 145 14.63 -0.07 6.25
N ARG A 146 14.15 0.84 7.12
CA ARG A 146 14.77 2.18 7.20
C ARG A 146 16.21 2.13 7.70
N ASN A 147 16.50 1.35 8.74
CA ASN A 147 17.84 1.33 9.34
C ASN A 147 18.87 0.65 8.45
N THR A 148 18.50 -0.39 7.70
CA THR A 148 19.40 -1.07 6.77
C THR A 148 19.83 -0.13 5.64
N LEU A 149 18.95 0.74 5.15
CA LEU A 149 19.29 1.79 4.18
C LEU A 149 20.41 2.74 4.67
N ASN A 150 20.59 2.92 5.98
CA ASN A 150 21.67 3.76 6.53
C ASN A 150 22.99 3.00 6.75
N HIS A 151 22.98 1.66 6.66
CA HIS A 151 24.15 0.82 6.94
C HIS A 151 24.81 0.25 5.69
N VAL A 152 24.26 0.56 4.50
CA VAL A 152 24.77 0.10 3.23
C VAL A 152 25.52 1.26 2.54
N ASP A 153 26.72 0.99 2.05
CA ASP A 153 27.55 1.97 1.34
C ASP A 153 26.88 2.40 0.02
N ALA A 154 27.04 3.65 -0.41
CA ALA A 154 26.29 4.22 -1.54
C ALA A 154 26.43 3.43 -2.86
N SER A 155 27.48 2.62 -3.00
CA SER A 155 27.74 1.73 -4.14
C SER A 155 26.88 0.45 -4.16
N GLN A 156 26.18 0.16 -3.07
CA GLN A 156 25.31 -1.01 -2.86
C GLN A 156 23.83 -0.62 -2.68
N HIS A 157 23.50 0.68 -2.76
CA HIS A 157 22.13 1.19 -2.82
C HIS A 157 21.52 0.82 -4.16
N ASN A 158 20.73 -0.24 -4.17
CA ASN A 158 19.96 -0.63 -5.34
C ASN A 158 18.75 -1.47 -4.90
N ILE A 159 17.91 -0.91 -4.02
CA ILE A 159 16.59 -1.49 -3.82
C ILE A 159 15.89 -1.51 -5.17
N ARG A 160 15.33 -2.67 -5.55
CA ARG A 160 14.60 -2.74 -6.81
C ARG A 160 13.31 -1.94 -6.70
N GLU A 161 12.83 -1.40 -7.82
CA GLU A 161 11.58 -0.63 -7.87
C GLU A 161 10.41 -1.37 -7.17
N ALA A 162 10.28 -2.67 -7.42
CA ALA A 162 9.25 -3.49 -6.77
C ALA A 162 9.41 -3.56 -5.24
N GLU A 163 10.62 -3.83 -4.76
CA GLU A 163 10.95 -3.89 -3.32
C GLU A 163 10.73 -2.52 -2.64
N ALA A 164 11.03 -1.43 -3.34
CA ALA A 164 10.77 -0.08 -2.87
C ALA A 164 9.27 0.21 -2.80
N LEU A 165 8.50 -0.22 -3.79
CA LEU A 165 7.04 -0.05 -3.79
C LEU A 165 6.40 -0.86 -2.66
N GLU A 166 6.89 -2.07 -2.38
CA GLU A 166 6.48 -2.89 -1.23
C GLU A 166 6.76 -2.18 0.09
N ALA A 167 7.96 -1.62 0.25
CA ALA A 167 8.33 -0.84 1.42
C ALA A 167 7.42 0.40 1.61
N LEU A 168 7.19 1.16 0.53
CA LEU A 168 6.28 2.31 0.56
C LEU A 168 4.84 1.90 0.90
N ALA A 169 4.35 0.80 0.33
CA ALA A 169 3.03 0.25 0.64
C ALA A 169 2.92 -0.14 2.13
N ALA A 170 3.96 -0.75 2.68
CA ALA A 170 4.02 -1.12 4.08
C ALA A 170 4.02 0.12 5.01
N PHE A 171 4.83 1.14 4.71
CA PHE A 171 4.77 2.42 5.43
C PHE A 171 3.42 3.12 5.27
N SER A 172 2.77 2.97 4.13
CA SER A 172 1.43 3.53 3.88
C SER A 172 0.37 2.85 4.74
N LEU A 173 0.43 1.52 4.90
CA LEU A 173 -0.43 0.79 5.81
C LEU A 173 -0.23 1.24 7.26
N LEU A 174 1.03 1.32 7.72
CA LEU A 174 1.35 1.83 9.05
C LEU A 174 0.83 3.26 9.25
N SER A 175 0.99 4.13 8.25
CA SER A 175 0.51 5.50 8.30
C SER A 175 -1.00 5.58 8.47
N ARG A 176 -1.77 4.71 7.79
CA ARG A 176 -3.22 4.64 7.97
C ARG A 176 -3.60 4.29 9.40
N TRP A 177 -2.91 3.32 10.02
CA TRP A 177 -3.14 2.97 11.42
C TRP A 177 -2.79 4.12 12.36
N ILE A 178 -1.65 4.77 12.16
CA ILE A 178 -1.26 5.92 12.99
C ILE A 178 -2.27 7.06 12.83
N ASP A 179 -2.68 7.38 11.60
CA ASP A 179 -3.58 8.49 11.30
C ASP A 179 -5.01 8.26 11.79
N SER A 180 -5.51 7.01 11.68
CA SER A 180 -6.86 6.67 12.15
C SER A 180 -6.95 6.45 13.66
N ALA A 181 -5.85 6.17 14.35
CA ALA A 181 -5.88 5.85 15.77
C ALA A 181 -6.27 7.06 16.65
N ASP A 182 -7.06 6.81 17.69
CA ASP A 182 -7.39 7.83 18.69
C ASP A 182 -6.22 8.05 19.65
N LEU A 183 -5.93 9.32 19.94
CA LEU A 183 -4.91 9.67 20.93
C LEU A 183 -5.56 9.73 22.31
N VAL A 184 -5.18 8.79 23.19
CA VAL A 184 -5.67 8.75 24.58
C VAL A 184 -4.53 9.13 25.52
N SER A 185 -4.77 10.16 26.33
CA SER A 185 -3.84 10.63 27.36
C SER A 185 -4.32 10.19 28.74
N GLU A 186 -3.49 10.38 29.76
CA GLU A 186 -3.93 10.24 31.16
C GLU A 186 -5.11 11.19 31.42
N SER A 187 -6.15 10.68 32.07
CA SER A 187 -7.36 11.42 32.46
C SER A 187 -7.13 12.31 33.67
#